data_AF-A0A5C7ZT44-F1
#
_entry.id   AF-A0A5C7ZT44-F1
#
_cell.length_a   1.000
_cell.length_b   1.000
_cell.length_c   1.000
_cell.angle_alpha   90.00
_cell.angle_beta   90.00
_cell.angle_gamma   90.00
#
_symmetry.space_group_name_H-M   'P 1'
#
loop_
_entity.id
_entity.type
_entity.pdbx_description
1 polymer ?
#
loop_
_entity_poly.entity_id
_entity_poly.type
_entity_poly.pdbx_seq_one_letter_code
_entity_poly.pdbx_strand_id
1 'polypeptide(L)'
;MAKAEASVEELVAMIERGELRLPEMQRRYVWRSTRVRDLLDSLYRGYPSGAILLWETDETVPLQDFAIEQQKSPYQSARLLLDGQQRLTSLSAVIRGEKVNVRGRKKPVELLFNLDHPDQVSLVTQVNAYGDHEDDDLIDD
;
A
#
# COMPACT_ATOMS: atom_id res chain seq x y z
N MET A 1 4.88 -4.26 -22.92
CA MET A 1 4.97 -4.62 -21.49
C MET A 1 4.30 -5.97 -21.32
N ALA A 2 4.99 -6.94 -20.71
CA ALA A 2 4.39 -8.23 -20.42
C ALA A 2 3.33 -8.07 -19.31
N LYS A 3 2.13 -8.58 -19.54
CA LYS A 3 1.11 -8.71 -18.49
C LYS A 3 1.38 -10.02 -17.76
N ALA A 4 1.60 -9.96 -16.46
CA ALA A 4 1.67 -11.11 -15.59
C ALA A 4 0.51 -11.07 -14.59
N GLU A 5 0.01 -12.23 -14.20
CA GLU A 5 -0.95 -12.37 -13.10
C GLU A 5 -0.17 -12.88 -11.89
N ALA A 6 -0.34 -12.19 -10.77
CA ALA A 6 0.24 -12.54 -9.49
C ALA A 6 -0.82 -12.36 -8.41
N SER A 7 -0.86 -13.31 -7.48
CA SER A 7 -1.70 -13.22 -6.29
C SER A 7 -1.20 -12.12 -5.35
N VAL A 8 -2.09 -11.65 -4.48
CA VAL A 8 -1.72 -10.67 -3.44
C VAL A 8 -0.65 -11.24 -2.52
N GLU A 9 -0.77 -12.53 -2.16
CA GLU A 9 0.18 -13.23 -1.31
C GLU A 9 1.59 -13.24 -1.92
N GLU A 10 1.71 -13.56 -3.21
CA GLU A 10 3.00 -13.53 -3.91
C GLU A 10 3.63 -12.13 -3.89
N LEU A 11 2.85 -11.09 -4.20
CA LEU A 11 3.37 -9.71 -4.20
C LEU A 11 3.80 -9.25 -2.78
N VAL A 12 3.05 -9.64 -1.75
CA VAL A 12 3.40 -9.37 -0.35
C VAL A 12 4.70 -10.09 0.03
N ALA A 13 4.83 -11.36 -0.36
CA ALA A 13 6.02 -12.14 -0.10
C ALA A 13 7.26 -11.60 -0.83
N MET A 14 7.10 -11.04 -2.04
CA MET A 14 8.19 -10.36 -2.76
C MET A 14 8.66 -9.09 -2.04
N ILE A 15 7.75 -8.32 -1.45
CA ILE A 15 8.13 -7.19 -0.58
C ILE A 15 8.88 -7.69 0.64
N GLU A 16 8.35 -8.70 1.32
CA GLU A 16 8.95 -9.25 2.55
C GLU A 16 10.38 -9.72 2.30
N ARG A 17 10.61 -10.49 1.23
CA ARG A 17 11.94 -10.98 0.84
C ARG A 17 12.88 -9.89 0.32
N GLY A 18 12.40 -8.65 0.16
CA GLY A 18 13.19 -7.54 -0.37
C GLY A 18 13.50 -7.65 -1.88
N GLU A 19 12.70 -8.40 -2.63
CA GLU A 19 12.81 -8.52 -4.10
C GLU A 19 12.22 -7.30 -4.81
N LEU A 20 11.19 -6.69 -4.20
CA LEU A 20 10.62 -5.43 -4.64
C LEU A 20 11.30 -4.25 -3.95
N ARG A 21 11.68 -3.25 -4.73
CA ARG A 21 12.35 -2.02 -4.28
C ARG A 21 11.60 -0.78 -4.77
N LEU A 22 11.74 0.33 -4.04
CA LEU A 22 11.17 1.62 -4.42
C LEU A 22 12.26 2.53 -5.00
N PRO A 23 12.08 3.04 -6.23
CA PRO A 23 12.89 4.14 -6.74
C PRO A 23 12.78 5.37 -5.84
N GLU A 24 13.86 6.13 -5.68
CA GLU A 24 13.91 7.37 -4.89
C GLU A 24 12.92 8.43 -5.39
N MET A 25 12.60 8.44 -6.69
CA MET A 25 11.60 9.33 -7.30
C MET A 25 10.19 9.14 -6.73
N GLN A 26 9.87 7.97 -6.16
CA GLN A 26 8.55 7.73 -5.57
C GLN A 26 8.33 8.62 -4.35
N ARG A 27 7.08 8.98 -4.09
CA ARG A 27 6.76 9.72 -2.87
C ARG A 27 6.76 8.80 -1.64
N ARG A 28 6.93 9.37 -0.46
CA ARG A 28 6.76 8.63 0.80
C ARG A 28 5.32 8.10 0.96
N TYR A 29 5.17 7.09 1.81
CA TYR A 29 3.85 6.55 2.15
C TYR A 29 3.00 7.58 2.92
N VAL A 30 1.76 7.79 2.48
CA VAL A 30 0.86 8.84 3.01
C VAL A 30 -0.57 8.34 3.26
N TRP A 31 -0.85 7.05 3.09
CA TRP A 31 -2.19 6.52 3.34
C TRP A 31 -2.49 6.46 4.85
N ARG A 32 -3.68 6.92 5.22
CA ARG A 32 -4.28 6.75 6.56
C ARG A 32 -5.07 5.43 6.59
N SER A 33 -5.39 4.94 7.78
CA SER A 33 -6.13 3.67 7.97
C SER A 33 -7.46 3.62 7.21
N THR A 34 -8.14 4.76 7.02
CA THR A 34 -9.37 4.86 6.23
C THR A 34 -9.19 4.41 4.79
N ARG A 35 -8.14 4.87 4.10
CA ARG A 35 -7.84 4.42 2.72
C ARG A 35 -7.43 2.96 2.66
N VAL A 36 -6.76 2.45 3.69
CA VAL A 36 -6.41 1.02 3.76
C VAL A 36 -7.68 0.17 3.91
N ARG A 37 -8.60 0.59 4.78
CA ARG A 37 -9.92 -0.04 4.93
C ARG A 37 -10.68 -0.04 3.61
N ASP A 38 -10.76 1.09 2.92
CA ASP A 38 -11.52 1.21 1.67
C ASP A 38 -10.91 0.33 0.55
N LEU A 39 -9.58 0.19 0.49
CA LEU A 39 -8.92 -0.76 -0.41
C LEU A 39 -9.34 -2.20 -0.10
N LEU A 40 -9.33 -2.59 1.17
CA LEU A 40 -9.69 -3.94 1.58
C LEU A 40 -11.18 -4.24 1.37
N ASP A 41 -12.06 -3.28 1.64
CA ASP A 41 -13.49 -3.41 1.34
C ASP A 41 -13.72 -3.58 -0.17
N SER A 42 -13.01 -2.83 -1.00
CA SER A 42 -13.05 -2.97 -2.46
C SER A 42 -12.59 -4.36 -2.93
N LEU A 43 -11.47 -4.86 -2.39
CA LEU A 43 -10.98 -6.21 -2.68
C LEU A 43 -11.92 -7.31 -2.19
N TYR A 44 -12.48 -7.16 -0.99
CA TYR A 44 -13.45 -8.10 -0.41
C TYR A 44 -14.72 -8.21 -1.25
N ARG A 45 -15.17 -7.10 -1.85
CA ARG A 45 -16.32 -7.03 -2.76
C ARG A 45 -16.00 -7.45 -4.20
N GLY A 46 -14.75 -7.79 -4.51
CA GLY A 46 -14.33 -8.17 -5.86
C GLY A 46 -14.29 -7.00 -6.85
N TYR A 47 -14.23 -5.75 -6.37
CA TYR A 47 -14.11 -4.58 -7.24
C TYR A 47 -12.67 -4.43 -7.78
N PRO A 48 -12.52 -3.95 -9.03
CA PRO A 48 -11.20 -3.78 -9.63
C PRO A 48 -10.40 -2.73 -8.86
N SER A 49 -9.24 -3.15 -8.35
CA SER A 49 -8.37 -2.31 -7.50
C SER A 49 -7.13 -1.77 -8.23
N GLY A 50 -7.21 -1.69 -9.57
CA GLY A 50 -6.13 -1.21 -10.46
C GLY A 50 -5.01 -2.23 -10.69
N ALA A 51 -4.05 -1.89 -11.54
CA ALA A 51 -2.87 -2.71 -11.83
C ALA A 51 -1.67 -2.32 -10.95
N ILE A 52 -0.67 -3.20 -10.85
CA ILE A 52 0.64 -2.91 -10.25
C ILE A 52 1.66 -2.85 -11.38
N LEU A 53 2.48 -1.79 -11.42
CA LEU A 53 3.51 -1.64 -12.45
C LEU A 53 4.89 -1.91 -11.85
N LEU A 54 5.56 -2.92 -12.40
CA LEU A 54 6.91 -3.30 -12.03
C LEU A 54 7.86 -3.08 -13.22
N TRP A 55 9.10 -2.72 -12.91
CA TRP A 55 10.18 -2.65 -13.88
C TRP A 55 11.36 -3.49 -13.40
N GLU A 56 11.72 -4.49 -14.19
CA GLU A 56 12.92 -5.29 -13.97
C GLU A 56 14.09 -4.63 -14.71
N THR A 57 15.17 -4.33 -13.98
CA THR A 57 16.37 -3.72 -14.55
C THR A 57 17.61 -4.19 -13.78
N ASP A 58 18.72 -4.31 -14.51
CA ASP A 58 20.05 -4.54 -13.94
C ASP A 58 20.80 -3.21 -13.72
N GLU A 59 20.17 -2.09 -14.07
CA GLU A 59 20.75 -0.76 -13.86
C GLU A 59 20.68 -0.34 -12.39
N THR A 60 21.72 0.35 -11.93
CA THR A 60 21.75 0.95 -10.60
C THR A 60 20.84 2.17 -10.56
N VAL A 61 19.67 2.03 -9.92
CA VAL A 61 18.73 3.12 -9.68
C VAL A 61 18.77 3.53 -8.20
N PRO A 62 18.81 4.83 -7.86
CA PRO A 62 18.67 5.28 -6.48
C PRO A 62 17.37 4.76 -5.85
N LEU A 63 17.47 4.20 -4.64
CA LEU A 63 16.36 3.55 -3.95
C LEU A 63 16.00 4.29 -2.65
N GLN A 64 14.77 4.08 -2.20
CA GLN A 64 14.32 4.43 -0.86
C GLN A 64 13.65 3.23 -0.19
N ASP A 65 13.52 3.30 1.13
CA ASP A 65 12.85 2.26 1.91
C ASP A 65 11.32 2.33 1.77
N PHE A 66 10.69 1.16 1.84
CA PHE A 66 9.25 1.07 2.07
C PHE A 66 8.88 1.60 3.46
N ALA A 67 7.61 1.92 3.66
CA ALA A 67 7.09 2.30 4.98
C ALA A 67 6.85 1.09 5.91
N ILE A 68 7.31 -0.09 5.53
CA ILE A 68 7.19 -1.36 6.24
C ILE A 68 8.54 -2.08 6.20
N GLU A 69 8.73 -3.06 7.07
CA GLU A 69 10.00 -3.76 7.15
C GLU A 69 10.15 -4.77 6.02
N GLN A 70 11.37 -4.85 5.49
CA GLN A 70 11.77 -5.84 4.50
C GLN A 70 12.98 -6.61 5.03
N GLN A 71 13.07 -7.88 4.66
CA GLN A 71 14.28 -8.65 4.87
C GLN A 71 15.41 -8.08 3.99
N LYS A 72 16.64 -8.23 4.48
CA LYS A 72 17.83 -7.88 3.68
C LYS A 72 18.02 -8.93 2.59
N SER A 73 17.61 -8.59 1.37
CA SER A 73 17.90 -9.41 0.19
C SER A 73 19.38 -9.25 -0.23
N PRO A 74 20.13 -10.36 -0.41
CA PRO A 74 21.49 -10.33 -0.97
C PRO A 74 21.50 -10.17 -2.50
N TYR A 75 20.34 -10.23 -3.17
CA TYR A 75 20.24 -10.19 -4.63
C TYR A 75 20.31 -8.75 -5.17
N GLN A 76 21.10 -8.55 -6.23
CA GLN A 76 21.29 -7.26 -6.90
C GLN A 76 20.21 -6.95 -7.97
N SER A 77 19.54 -7.96 -8.52
CA SER A 77 18.45 -7.77 -9.47
C SER A 77 17.21 -7.24 -8.73
N ALA A 78 16.99 -5.93 -8.80
CA ALA A 78 15.90 -5.26 -8.14
C ALA A 78 14.70 -5.13 -9.08
N ARG A 79 13.55 -5.62 -8.65
CA ARG A 79 12.27 -5.29 -9.29
C ARG A 79 11.78 -3.97 -8.71
N LEU A 80 11.74 -2.94 -9.54
CA LEU A 80 11.34 -1.60 -9.14
C LEU A 80 9.82 -1.45 -9.20
N LEU A 81 9.21 -1.02 -8.10
CA LEU A 81 7.79 -0.72 -8.02
C LEU A 81 7.53 0.70 -8.54
N LEU A 82 6.93 0.80 -9.73
CA LEU A 82 6.65 2.08 -10.40
C LEU A 82 5.26 2.63 -10.11
N ASP A 83 4.27 1.76 -9.93
CA ASP A 83 2.92 2.14 -9.50
C ASP A 83 2.32 1.10 -8.55
N GLY A 84 1.41 1.53 -7.68
CA GLY A 84 0.76 0.69 -6.70
C GLY A 84 1.49 0.61 -5.36
N GLN A 85 2.53 1.41 -5.15
CA GLN A 85 3.29 1.52 -3.89
C GLN A 85 2.36 1.58 -2.66
N GLN A 86 1.44 2.53 -2.62
CA GLN A 86 0.59 2.74 -1.44
C GLN A 86 -0.34 1.55 -1.19
N ARG A 87 -0.89 0.97 -2.26
CA ARG A 87 -1.75 -0.22 -2.19
C ARG A 87 -0.97 -1.42 -1.64
N LEU A 88 0.16 -1.74 -2.27
CA LEU A 88 0.92 -2.93 -1.93
C LEU A 88 1.59 -2.83 -0.56
N THR A 89 2.07 -1.63 -0.18
CA THR A 89 2.57 -1.36 1.19
C THR A 89 1.48 -1.61 2.23
N SER A 90 0.26 -1.13 1.97
CA SER A 90 -0.87 -1.30 2.90
C SER A 90 -1.30 -2.76 3.03
N LEU A 91 -1.36 -3.48 1.92
CA LEU A 91 -1.69 -4.92 1.91
C LEU A 91 -0.64 -5.73 2.66
N SER A 92 0.64 -5.46 2.39
CA SER A 92 1.74 -6.14 3.09
C SER A 92 1.70 -5.86 4.60
N ALA A 93 1.44 -4.62 5.01
CA ALA A 93 1.30 -4.27 6.43
C ALA A 93 0.16 -5.03 7.13
N VAL A 94 -1.02 -5.07 6.50
CA VAL A 94 -2.20 -5.71 7.10
C VAL A 94 -2.05 -7.22 7.15
N ILE A 95 -1.62 -7.84 6.05
CA ILE A 95 -1.49 -9.31 5.95
C ILE A 95 -0.39 -9.82 6.89
N ARG A 96 0.71 -9.08 7.05
CA ARG A 96 1.82 -9.46 7.93
C ARG A 96 1.65 -8.98 9.38
N GLY A 97 0.64 -8.16 9.67
CA GLY A 97 0.45 -7.56 11.00
C GLY A 97 1.53 -6.55 11.39
N GLU A 98 2.15 -5.88 10.41
CA GLU A 98 3.26 -4.96 10.63
C GLU A 98 2.79 -3.51 10.83
N LYS A 99 3.62 -2.74 11.53
CA LYS A 99 3.40 -1.30 11.70
C LYS A 99 3.92 -0.54 10.49
N VAL A 100 3.14 0.42 10.01
CA VAL A 100 3.51 1.30 8.90
C VAL A 100 4.09 2.61 9.43
N ASN A 101 5.14 3.10 8.78
CA ASN A 101 5.71 4.42 9.03
C ASN A 101 4.97 5.50 8.22
N VAL A 102 4.22 6.36 8.90
CA VAL A 102 3.48 7.48 8.30
C VAL A 102 3.91 8.78 8.98
N ARG A 103 4.46 9.72 8.21
CA ARG A 103 4.93 11.03 8.71
C ARG A 103 5.85 10.91 9.95
N GLY A 104 6.74 9.91 9.96
CA GLY A 104 7.69 9.68 11.06
C GLY A 104 7.11 8.92 12.26
N ARG A 105 5.83 8.55 12.24
CA ARG A 105 5.20 7.75 13.29
C ARG A 105 4.96 6.33 12.80
N LYS A 106 5.43 5.34 13.56
CA LYS A 106 5.22 3.91 13.28
C LYS A 106 3.97 3.43 14.01
N LYS A 107 2.89 3.13 13.28
CA LYS A 107 1.60 2.70 13.86
C LYS A 107 1.07 1.44 13.17
N PRO A 108 0.40 0.54 13.90
CA PRO A 108 -0.32 -0.57 13.28
C PRO A 108 -1.51 -0.03 12.46
N VAL A 109 -1.92 -0.78 11.44
CA VAL A 109 -3.18 -0.53 10.73
C VAL A 109 -4.26 -1.36 11.43
N GLU A 110 -5.03 -0.73 12.30
CA GLU A 110 -6.14 -1.38 12.99
C GLU A 110 -7.37 -1.44 12.08
N LEU A 111 -7.87 -2.64 11.85
CA LEU A 111 -9.04 -2.91 11.01
C LEU A 111 -10.00 -3.81 11.78
N LEU A 112 -11.28 -3.45 11.69
CA LEU A 112 -12.37 -4.14 12.36
C LEU A 112 -13.38 -4.55 11.30
N PHE A 113 -13.86 -5.80 11.40
CA PHE A 113 -14.90 -6.32 10.53
C PHE A 113 -16.24 -6.25 11.25
N ASN A 114 -17.24 -5.65 10.59
CA ASN A 114 -18.62 -5.75 11.02
C ASN A 114 -19.19 -7.08 10.51
N LEU A 115 -19.46 -8.00 11.44
CA LEU A 115 -20.00 -9.33 11.10
C LEU A 115 -21.47 -9.28 10.69
N ASP A 116 -22.18 -8.21 11.05
CA ASP A 116 -23.58 -7.99 10.70
C ASP A 116 -23.73 -7.14 9.42
N HIS A 117 -22.64 -6.90 8.69
CA HIS A 117 -22.67 -6.06 7.49
C HIS A 117 -23.43 -6.76 6.37
N PRO A 118 -24.39 -6.10 5.69
CA PRO A 118 -25.16 -6.74 4.64
C PRO A 118 -24.28 -7.12 3.45
N ASP A 119 -24.46 -8.35 2.95
CA ASP A 119 -23.75 -8.87 1.77
C ASP A 119 -24.01 -8.03 0.51
N GLN A 120 -25.17 -7.36 0.45
CA GLN A 120 -25.57 -6.47 -0.64
C GLN A 120 -25.79 -5.05 -0.11
N VAL A 121 -24.96 -4.10 -0.56
CA VAL A 121 -25.13 -2.68 -0.23
C VAL A 121 -26.01 -2.05 -1.30
N SER A 122 -27.26 -1.75 -0.95
CA SER A 122 -28.13 -0.90 -1.75
C SER A 122 -27.62 0.54 -1.68
N LEU A 123 -27.16 1.06 -2.83
CA LEU A 123 -26.56 2.37 -3.13
C LEU A 123 -25.01 2.47 -3.03
N VAL A 124 -24.43 2.76 -4.19
CA VAL A 124 -23.06 3.25 -4.37
C VAL A 124 -23.02 4.72 -3.93
N THR A 125 -22.49 4.99 -2.74
CA THR A 125 -22.10 6.36 -2.40
C THR A 125 -20.76 6.64 -3.07
N GLN A 126 -20.72 7.63 -3.97
CA GLN A 126 -19.45 8.12 -4.52
C GLN A 126 -18.60 8.66 -3.36
N VAL A 127 -17.44 8.05 -3.12
CA VAL A 127 -16.46 8.56 -2.15
C VAL A 127 -15.83 9.81 -2.76
N ASN A 128 -16.22 10.99 -2.28
CA ASN A 128 -15.59 12.26 -2.67
C ASN A 128 -14.15 12.30 -2.14
N ALA A 129 -13.17 12.20 -3.04
CA ALA A 129 -11.74 12.19 -2.71
C ALA A 129 -11.17 13.56 -2.28
N TYR A 130 -12.03 14.58 -2.08
CA TYR A 130 -11.63 15.98 -1.91
C TYR A 130 -11.90 16.59 -0.51
N GLY A 131 -12.32 15.80 0.48
CA GLY A 131 -12.75 16.30 1.78
C GLY A 131 -11.81 16.02 2.97
N ASP A 132 -10.50 16.17 2.82
CA ASP A 132 -9.55 15.97 3.94
C ASP A 132 -8.64 17.19 4.14
N HIS A 133 -9.17 18.39 3.84
CA HIS A 133 -8.65 19.69 4.26
C HIS A 133 -9.51 20.21 5.40
N GLU A 134 -9.37 19.64 6.60
CA GLU A 134 -9.81 20.33 7.82
C GLU A 134 -8.58 20.52 8.71
N ASP A 135 -8.15 21.77 8.72
CA ASP A 135 -7.63 22.57 9.83
C ASP A 135 -6.76 21.86 10.87
N ASP A 136 -5.46 22.19 10.82
CA ASP A 136 -4.58 22.11 11.99
C ASP A 136 -3.59 23.28 12.02
N ASP A 137 -4.02 24.46 11.53
CA ASP A 137 -3.34 25.75 11.77
C ASP A 137 -3.75 26.32 13.14
N LEU A 138 -3.55 25.54 14.21
CA LEU A 138 -3.56 26.04 15.58
C LEU A 138 -2.30 25.57 16.30
N ILE A 139 -1.19 26.25 15.99
CA ILE A 139 -0.06 26.36 16.90
C ILE A 139 -0.30 27.65 17.68
N ASP A 140 -0.66 27.50 18.95
CA ASP A 140 -0.62 28.57 19.95
C ASP A 140 0.86 28.80 20.33
N ASP A 141 1.24 30.08 20.47
CA ASP A 141 2.61 30.60 20.77
C ASP A 141 3.25 29.98 22.03
#